data_AF-A0A1Y2X507-F1
#
_entry.id   AF-A0A1Y2X507-F1
#
_cell.length_a   1.000
_cell.length_b   1.000
_cell.length_c   1.000
_cell.angle_alpha   90.00
_cell.angle_beta   90.00
_cell.angle_gamma   90.00
#
_symmetry.space_group_name_H-M   'P 1'
#
loop_
_entity.id
_entity.type
_entity.pdbx_description
1 polymer ?
#
loop_
_entity_poly.entity_id
_entity_poly.type
_entity_poly.pdbx_seq_one_letter_code
_entity_poly.pdbx_strand_id
1 'polypeptide(L)' 'MPQKGIISYTLSANRQNPLAGAAHAAVFNTWRRFSAQVLYFAPPMIFFYYVMSWATDRYAVSLELS' A
#
# COMPACT_ATOMS: atom_id res chain seq x y z
N MET A 1 -23.60 13.10 17.85
CA MET A 1 -24.30 12.54 19.04
C MET A 1 -23.32 12.54 20.20
N PRO A 2 -23.72 12.90 21.44
CA PRO A 2 -22.80 12.88 22.57
C PRO A 2 -22.45 11.43 22.97
N GLN A 3 -21.16 11.13 23.13
CA GLN A 3 -20.71 9.85 23.69
C GLN A 3 -20.80 9.90 25.22
N LYS A 4 -21.57 8.98 25.82
CA LYS A 4 -21.74 8.86 27.28
C LYS A 4 -21.60 7.37 27.67
N GLY A 5 -20.86 7.08 28.72
CA GLY A 5 -20.77 5.74 29.31
C GLY A 5 -19.70 4.80 28.73
N ILE A 6 -18.73 5.29 27.95
CA ILE A 6 -17.61 4.48 27.48
C ILE A 6 -16.50 4.51 28.53
N ILE A 7 -16.10 3.35 29.02
CA ILE A 7 -14.99 3.17 29.96
C ILE A 7 -13.81 2.58 29.18
N SER A 8 -12.63 3.19 29.29
CA SER A 8 -11.41 2.75 28.60
C SER A 8 -10.34 2.36 29.60
N TYR A 9 -9.69 1.22 29.36
CA TYR A 9 -8.59 0.71 30.18
C TYR A 9 -7.29 0.72 29.38
N THR A 10 -6.17 0.99 30.05
CA THR A 10 -4.85 1.02 29.44
C THR A 10 -3.78 0.54 30.41
N LEU A 11 -2.66 0.05 29.87
CA LEU A 11 -1.48 -0.38 30.62
C LEU A 11 -0.37 0.67 30.52
N SER A 12 0.39 0.86 31.59
CA SER A 12 1.59 1.73 31.57
C SER A 12 2.56 1.31 30.47
N ALA A 13 3.09 2.28 29.70
CA ALA A 13 3.97 2.02 28.56
C ALA A 13 5.25 1.26 28.94
N ASN A 14 5.80 1.53 30.14
CA ASN A 14 7.01 0.86 30.65
C ASN A 14 6.78 -0.63 30.99
N ARG A 15 5.52 -1.09 30.98
CA ARG A 15 5.13 -2.47 31.25
C ARG A 15 4.75 -3.24 29.98
N GLN A 16 4.86 -2.61 28.81
CA GLN A 16 4.57 -3.21 27.53
C GLN A 16 5.87 -3.46 26.74
N ASN A 17 5.90 -4.51 25.93
CA ASN A 17 6.95 -4.70 24.95
C ASN A 17 6.57 -3.95 23.66
N PRO A 18 7.34 -2.94 23.22
CA PRO A 18 6.98 -2.08 22.08
C PRO A 18 6.95 -2.82 20.74
N LEU A 19 7.64 -3.97 20.62
CA LEU A 19 7.71 -4.77 19.40
C LEU A 19 6.98 -6.11 19.53
N ALA A 20 6.12 -6.26 20.55
CA ALA A 20 5.32 -7.47 20.72
C ALA A 20 4.51 -7.76 19.45
N GLY A 21 4.75 -8.93 18.84
CA GLY A 21 4.05 -9.36 17.63
C GLY A 21 4.43 -8.63 16.34
N ALA A 22 5.47 -7.75 16.36
CA ALA A 22 5.83 -6.94 15.22
C ALA A 22 6.18 -7.77 13.97
N ALA A 23 6.94 -8.87 14.11
CA ALA A 23 7.30 -9.72 12.96
C ALA A 23 6.08 -10.40 12.32
N HIS A 24 5.22 -11.00 13.13
CA HIS A 24 3.98 -11.63 12.65
C HIS A 24 3.04 -10.59 12.02
N ALA A 25 2.88 -9.42 12.64
CA ALA A 25 2.09 -8.33 12.09
C ALA A 25 2.70 -7.78 10.79
N ALA A 26 4.02 -7.63 10.72
CA ALA A 26 4.72 -7.13 9.54
C ALA A 26 4.52 -8.03 8.33
N VAL A 27 4.41 -9.34 8.51
CA VAL A 27 4.14 -10.27 7.40
C VAL A 27 2.64 -10.36 7.13
N PHE A 28 1.86 -10.85 8.08
CA PHE A 28 0.47 -11.25 7.82
C PHE A 28 -0.49 -10.07 7.77
N ASN A 29 -0.34 -9.09 8.66
CA ASN A 29 -1.22 -7.92 8.64
C ASN A 29 -0.90 -7.01 7.45
N THR A 30 0.38 -6.90 7.06
CA THR A 30 0.77 -6.16 5.86
C THR A 30 0.21 -6.81 4.60
N TRP A 31 0.36 -8.13 4.43
CA TRP A 31 -0.23 -8.85 3.29
C TRP A 31 -1.74 -8.67 3.22
N ARG A 32 -2.46 -8.87 4.35
CA ARG A 32 -3.91 -8.67 4.43
C ARG A 32 -4.35 -7.26 4.02
N ARG A 33 -3.58 -6.24 4.41
CA ARG A 33 -3.88 -4.83 4.06
C ARG A 33 -3.55 -4.53 2.60
N PHE A 34 -2.44 -5.06 2.09
CA PHE A 34 -2.01 -4.88 0.71
C PHE A 34 -2.96 -5.54 -0.28
N SER A 35 -3.36 -6.80 -0.03
CA SER A 35 -4.23 -7.56 -0.94
C SER A 35 -5.61 -6.92 -1.11
N ALA A 36 -6.14 -6.26 -0.07
CA ALA A 36 -7.38 -5.52 -0.16
C ALA A 36 -7.31 -4.26 -1.04
N GLN A 37 -6.10 -3.77 -1.36
CA GLN A 37 -5.89 -2.50 -2.06
C GLN A 37 -5.21 -2.67 -3.42
N VAL A 38 -4.45 -3.76 -3.62
CA VAL A 38 -3.61 -3.95 -4.82
C VAL A 38 -4.42 -3.86 -6.11
N LEU A 39 -5.67 -4.34 -6.14
CA LEU A 39 -6.50 -4.32 -7.34
C LEU A 39 -7.03 -2.92 -7.70
N TYR A 40 -6.99 -1.95 -6.79
CA TYR A 40 -7.36 -0.57 -7.11
C TYR A 40 -6.21 0.20 -7.76
N PHE A 41 -4.97 -0.16 -7.42
CA PHE A 41 -3.78 0.56 -7.86
C PHE A 41 -3.00 -0.15 -8.97
N ALA A 42 -2.93 -1.48 -8.95
CA ALA A 42 -2.15 -2.24 -9.93
C ALA A 42 -2.68 -2.08 -11.37
N PRO A 43 -3.99 -2.14 -11.66
CA PRO A 43 -4.47 -2.01 -13.04
C PRO A 43 -4.08 -0.70 -13.73
N PRO A 44 -4.29 0.50 -13.15
CA PRO A 44 -3.86 1.73 -13.82
C PRO A 44 -2.35 1.80 -13.98
N MET A 45 -1.55 1.36 -13.00
CA MET A 45 -0.09 1.38 -13.11
C MET A 45 0.43 0.48 -14.23
N ILE A 46 -0.11 -0.74 -14.33
CA ILE A 46 0.22 -1.69 -15.39
C ILE A 46 -0.20 -1.11 -16.75
N PHE A 47 -1.39 -0.54 -16.84
CA PHE A 47 -1.89 0.10 -18.05
C PHE A 47 -0.93 1.21 -18.53
N PHE A 48 -0.55 2.14 -17.64
CA PHE A 48 0.35 3.23 -18.00
C PHE A 48 1.75 2.75 -18.39
N TYR A 49 2.26 1.70 -17.73
CA TYR A 49 3.53 1.10 -18.10
C TYR A 49 3.50 0.59 -19.55
N TYR A 50 2.45 -0.14 -19.93
CA TYR A 50 2.32 -0.66 -21.29
C TYR A 50 2.08 0.45 -22.32
N VAL A 51 1.25 1.44 -22.02
CA VAL A 51 1.01 2.59 -22.90
C VAL A 51 2.30 3.37 -23.15
N MET A 52 3.10 3.60 -22.09
CA MET A 52 4.38 4.28 -22.21
C MET A 52 5.39 3.48 -23.03
N SER A 53 5.49 2.16 -22.80
CA SER A 53 6.36 1.28 -23.58
C SER A 53 5.98 1.32 -25.06
N TRP A 54 4.68 1.18 -25.36
CA TRP A 54 4.17 1.24 -26.73
C TRP A 54 4.48 2.59 -27.40
N ALA A 55 4.26 3.70 -26.71
CA ALA A 55 4.55 5.03 -27.24
C ALA A 55 6.05 5.20 -27.51
N THR A 56 6.90 4.77 -26.57
CA THR A 56 8.36 4.83 -26.73
C THR A 56 8.80 4.05 -27.96
N ASP A 57 8.34 2.80 -28.12
CA ASP A 57 8.71 1.98 -29.30
C ASP A 57 8.20 2.60 -30.61
N ARG A 58 7.00 3.19 -30.59
CA ARG A 58 6.37 3.75 -31.79
C ARG A 58 7.00 5.07 -32.26
N TYR A 59 7.45 5.90 -31.32
CA TYR A 59 7.91 7.27 -31.57
C TYR A 59 9.42 7.47 -31.41
N ALA A 60 10.13 6.64 -30.65
CA ALA A 60 11.60 6.72 -30.55
C ALA A 60 12.25 6.57 -31.94
N VAL A 61 11.78 5.59 -32.74
CA VAL A 61 12.21 5.41 -34.14
C VAL A 61 11.84 6.63 -35.00
N SER A 62 10.72 7.30 -34.70
CA SER A 62 10.28 8.49 -35.45
C SER A 62 11.10 9.74 -35.12
N LEU A 63 11.62 9.83 -33.89
CA LEU A 63 12.44 10.95 -33.41
C LEU A 63 13.91 10.85 -33.84
N GLU A 64 14.42 9.64 -34.07
CA GLU A 64 15.78 9.44 -34.64
C GLU A 64 15.86 9.78 -36.14
N LEU A 65 14.72 9.83 -36.83
CA LEU A 65 14.62 10.13 -38.27
C LEU A 65 14.28 11.60 -38.57
N SER A 66 14.25 12.46 -37.55
CA SER A 66 13.95 13.92 -37.64
C SER A 66 15.20 14.75 -37.39
#